data_AF-L8WJD8-F1
#
_entry.id   AF-L8WJD8-F1
#
_cell.length_a   1.000
_cell.length_b   1.000
_cell.length_c   1.000
_cell.angle_alpha   90.00
_cell.angle_beta   90.00
_cell.angle_gamma   90.00
#
_symmetry.space_group_name_H-M   'P 1'
#
loop_
_entity.id
_entity.type
_entity.pdbx_description
1 polymer ?
#
loop_
_entity_poly.entity_id
_entity_poly.type
_entity_poly.pdbx_seq_one_letter_code
_entity_poly.pdbx_strand_id
1 'polypeptide(L)' 'MFPPNSPLQILAGPGTGKTRVLTSRLANLVLNHSYLPSSICAVTFTRKASKEMKARLYQYLDSNATEDIKLGTFHSVCLK' A
#
# COMPACT_ATOMS: atom_id res chain seq x y z
N MET A 1 6.23 16.87 4.15
CA MET A 1 5.71 15.50 3.93
C MET A 1 6.41 14.56 4.92
N PHE A 2 5.71 13.58 5.52
CA PHE A 2 6.34 12.69 6.52
C PHE A 2 7.46 11.84 5.89
N PRO A 3 8.67 11.80 6.51
CA PRO A 3 9.80 11.03 5.98
C PRO A 3 9.42 9.57 5.70
N PRO A 4 9.88 8.97 4.60
CA PRO A 4 9.53 7.59 4.25
C PRO A 4 10.17 6.56 5.19
N ASN A 5 11.28 6.92 5.84
CA ASN A 5 12.09 6.10 6.73
C ASN A 5 11.76 6.29 8.23
N SER A 6 10.69 7.01 8.56
CA SER A 6 10.22 7.18 9.94
C SER A 6 8.94 6.38 10.17
N PRO A 7 8.78 5.72 11.34
CA PRO A 7 7.50 5.18 11.76
C PRO A 7 6.41 6.27 11.72
N LEU A 8 5.22 5.89 11.23
CA LEU A 8 4.07 6.76 11.10
C LEU A 8 2.80 6.02 11.55
N GLN A 9 2.10 6.59 12.53
CA GLN A 9 0.79 6.12 12.96
C GLN A 9 -0.30 7.10 12.51
N ILE A 10 -1.36 6.57 11.90
CA ILE A 10 -2.49 7.37 11.43
C ILE A 10 -3.72 7.02 12.27
N LEU A 11 -4.16 7.97 13.09
CA LEU A 11 -5.44 7.90 13.79
C LEU A 11 -6.55 8.34 12.84
N ALA A 12 -7.53 7.48 12.58
CA ALA A 12 -8.53 7.77 11.55
C ALA A 12 -9.91 7.18 11.85
N GLY A 13 -10.88 8.08 12.07
CA GLY A 13 -12.29 7.74 12.30
C GLY A 13 -13.01 7.15 11.07
N PRO A 14 -14.24 6.65 11.20
CA PRO A 14 -15.06 6.19 10.07
C PRO A 14 -15.15 7.23 8.94
N GLY A 15 -15.16 6.80 7.68
CA GLY A 15 -15.34 7.70 6.53
C GLY A 15 -14.18 8.65 6.19
N THR A 16 -13.14 8.75 7.00
CA THR A 16 -12.01 9.71 6.83
C THR A 16 -11.03 9.40 5.69
N GLY A 17 -11.31 8.41 4.84
CA GLY A 17 -10.46 8.11 3.69
C GLY A 17 -9.17 7.33 3.99
N LYS A 18 -9.09 6.59 5.12
CA LYS A 18 -7.97 5.69 5.49
C LYS A 18 -7.34 4.96 4.32
N THR A 19 -8.17 4.27 3.53
CA THR A 19 -7.71 3.46 2.41
C THR A 19 -7.08 4.31 1.32
N ARG A 20 -7.64 5.49 1.03
CA ARG A 20 -7.07 6.45 0.07
C ARG A 20 -5.70 6.91 0.55
N VAL A 21 -5.57 7.30 1.82
CA VAL A 21 -4.29 7.75 2.41
C VAL A 21 -3.21 6.67 2.30
N LEU A 22 -3.53 5.42 2.67
CA LEU A 22 -2.56 4.32 2.59
C LEU A 22 -2.15 4.01 1.14
N THR A 23 -3.12 3.98 0.22
CA THR A 23 -2.84 3.71 -1.20
C THR A 23 -1.99 4.81 -1.83
N SER A 24 -2.34 6.08 -1.58
CA SER A 24 -1.56 7.22 -2.06
C SER A 24 -0.15 7.25 -1.45
N ARG A 25 0.02 6.84 -0.19
CA ARG A 25 1.36 6.74 0.42
C ARG A 25 2.21 5.65 -0.23
N LEU A 26 1.64 4.47 -0.51
CA LEU A 26 2.33 3.40 -1.25
C LEU A 26 2.81 3.89 -2.62
N ALA A 27 1.92 4.52 -3.41
CA ALA A 27 2.28 5.08 -4.71
C ALA A 27 3.37 6.16 -4.59
N ASN A 28 3.26 7.04 -3.59
CA ASN A 28 4.24 8.09 -3.35
C ASN A 28 5.63 7.54 -2.99
N LEU A 29 5.73 6.42 -2.27
CA LEU A 29 7.02 5.77 -1.98
C LEU A 29 7.72 5.32 -3.26
N VAL A 30 6.96 4.78 -4.21
CA VAL A 30 7.48 4.33 -5.50
C VAL A 30 7.85 5.53 -6.38
N LEU A 31 6.89 6.44 -6.62
CA LEU A 31 7.03 7.52 -7.60
C LEU A 31 7.99 8.63 -7.15
N ASN A 32 7.93 9.02 -5.88
CA ASN A 32 8.61 10.24 -5.39
C ASN A 32 9.81 9.94 -4.48
N HIS A 33 9.92 8.70 -3.97
CA HIS A 33 11.03 8.31 -3.11
C HIS A 33 11.88 7.17 -3.70
N SER A 34 11.60 6.72 -4.93
CA SER A 34 12.36 5.68 -5.63
C SER A 34 12.50 4.36 -4.86
N TYR A 35 11.52 4.03 -4.00
CA TYR A 35 11.50 2.70 -3.37
C TYR A 35 11.16 1.67 -4.44
N LEU A 36 11.94 0.59 -4.49
CA LEU A 36 11.64 -0.55 -5.34
C LEU A 36 10.28 -1.13 -4.93
N PRO A 37 9.32 -1.36 -5.85
CA PRO A 37 8.01 -1.90 -5.50
C PRO A 37 8.10 -3.22 -4.73
N SER A 38 9.06 -4.08 -5.10
CA SER A 38 9.39 -5.36 -4.43
C SER A 38 9.91 -5.21 -3.00
N SER A 39 10.36 -4.02 -2.59
CA SER A 39 10.78 -3.73 -1.21
C SER A 39 9.61 -3.30 -0.30
N ILE A 40 8.41 -3.16 -0.85
CA ILE A 40 7.23 -2.68 -0.13
C ILE A 40 6.30 -3.85 0.23
N CYS A 41 5.94 -3.94 1.51
CA CYS A 41 4.95 -4.88 2.01
C CYS A 41 3.74 -4.12 2.57
N ALA A 42 2.54 -4.49 2.11
CA ALA A 42 1.28 -3.92 2.54
C ALA A 42 0.33 -5.04 3.00
N VAL A 43 -0.14 -4.93 4.24
CA VAL A 43 -0.95 -5.98 4.88
C VAL A 43 -2.34 -5.45 5.21
N THR A 44 -3.36 -6.21 4.88
CA THR A 44 -4.77 -5.93 5.23
C THR A 44 -5.38 -7.06 6.06
N PHE A 45 -6.48 -6.78 6.76
CA PHE A 45 -7.21 -7.82 7.49
C PHE A 45 -8.04 -8.73 6.57
N THR A 46 -8.59 -8.18 5.48
CA THR A 46 -9.48 -8.92 4.58
C THR A 46 -8.93 -8.98 3.16
N ARG A 47 -9.28 -10.06 2.45
CA ARG A 47 -8.98 -10.21 1.02
C ARG A 47 -9.68 -9.16 0.16
N LYS A 48 -10.86 -8.70 0.58
CA LYS A 48 -11.58 -7.61 -0.10
C LYS A 48 -10.77 -6.30 -0.04
N ALA A 49 -10.26 -5.95 1.15
CA ALA A 49 -9.44 -4.76 1.33
C ALA A 49 -8.14 -4.81 0.52
N SER A 50 -7.45 -5.96 0.45
CA SER A 50 -6.24 -6.07 -0.38
C SER A 50 -6.55 -5.92 -1.87
N LYS A 51 -7.63 -6.54 -2.36
CA LYS A 51 -8.08 -6.38 -3.76
C LYS A 51 -8.42 -4.94 -4.10
N GLU A 52 -9.18 -4.26 -3.23
CA GLU A 52 -9.55 -2.86 -3.44
C GLU A 52 -8.33 -1.92 -3.40
N MET A 53 -7.37 -2.17 -2.51
CA MET A 53 -6.13 -1.39 -2.46
C MET A 53 -5.31 -1.61 -3.73
N LYS A 54 -5.19 -2.86 -4.21
CA LYS A 54 -4.50 -3.18 -5.46
C LYS A 54 -5.15 -2.52 -6.68
N ALA A 55 -6.48 -2.58 -6.75
CA ALA A 55 -7.26 -1.91 -7.80
C ALA A 55 -6.99 -0.41 -7.87
N ARG A 56 -6.87 0.26 -6.71
CA ARG A 56 -6.52 1.68 -6.65
C ARG A 56 -5.05 1.93 -7.01
N LEU A 57 -4.12 1.03 -6.67
CA LEU A 57 -2.71 1.18 -7.04
C LEU A 57 -2.49 1.20 -8.56
N TYR A 58 -3.23 0.41 -9.34
CA TYR A 58 -3.18 0.49 -10.81
C TYR A 58 -3.60 1.85 -11.39
N GLN A 59 -4.26 2.71 -10.60
CA GLN A 59 -4.58 4.08 -11.03
C GLN A 59 -3.40 5.04 -10.85
N TYR A 60 -2.40 4.65 -10.06
CA TYR A 60 -1.24 5.47 -9.73
C TYR A 60 0.08 4.93 -10.31
N LEU A 61 0.18 3.61 -10.44
CA LEU A 61 1.38 2.89 -10.86
C LEU A 61 1.08 2.05 -12.09
N ASP A 62 2.10 1.75 -12.88
CA ASP A 62 1.97 0.77 -13.95
C ASP A 62 1.72 -0.65 -13.41
N SER A 63 1.32 -1.55 -14.30
CA SER A 63 0.97 -2.93 -13.95
C SER A 63 2.15 -3.68 -13.32
N ASN A 64 3.37 -3.50 -13.83
CA ASN A 64 4.55 -4.21 -13.35
C ASN A 64 4.89 -3.79 -11.91
N ALA A 65 4.97 -2.48 -11.65
CA ALA A 65 5.21 -1.96 -10.32
C ALA A 65 4.10 -2.36 -9.34
N THR A 66 2.84 -2.38 -9.78
CA THR A 66 1.72 -2.80 -8.92
C THR A 66 1.76 -4.28 -8.57
N GLU A 67 2.16 -5.15 -9.51
CA GLU A 67 2.30 -6.58 -9.27
C GLU A 67 3.47 -6.92 -8.35
N ASP A 68 4.56 -6.16 -8.42
CA ASP A 68 5.76 -6.39 -7.62
C ASP A 68 5.59 -6.04 -6.14
N ILE A 69 4.59 -5.23 -5.77
CA ILE A 69 4.31 -4.91 -4.36
C ILE A 69 3.72 -6.13 -3.66
N LYS A 70 4.34 -6.56 -2.54
CA LYS A 70 3.80 -7.64 -1.69
C LYS A 70 2.56 -7.13 -0.92
N LEU A 71 1.40 -7.23 -1.53
CA LEU A 71 0.10 -6.81 -0.97
C LEU A 71 -0.82 -8.00 -0.73
N GLY A 72 -1.26 -8.19 0.52
CA GLY A 72 -2.15 -9.30 0.87
C GLY A 72 -2.70 -9.23 2.28
N THR A 73 -3.37 -10.30 2.71
CA THR A 73 -3.70 -10.45 4.14
C THR A 73 -2.49 -10.95 4.92
N PHE A 74 -2.51 -10.82 6.25
CA PHE A 74 -1.47 -11.39 7.12
C PHE A 74 -1.12 -12.83 6.74
N HIS A 75 -2.13 -13.70 6.67
CA HIS A 75 -1.95 -15.10 6.28
C HIS A 75 -1.35 -15.27 4.88
N SER A 76 -1.82 -14.49 3.89
CA SER A 76 -1.31 -14.60 2.51
C SER A 76 0.12 -14.09 2.35
N VAL A 77 0.54 -13.13 3.17
CA VAL A 77 1.90 -12.57 3.15
C VAL A 77 2.89 -13.50 3.88
N CYS A 78 2.45 -14.18 4.95
CA CYS A 78 3.30 -15.12 5.71
C CYS A 78 3.41 -16.52 5.08
N LEU A 79 2.42 -16.95 4.28
CA LEU A 79 2.47 -18.23 3.56
C LEU A 79 3.28 -18.15 2.26
N LYS A 80 3.52 -16.93 1.76
CA LYS A 80 4.24 -16.64 0.52
C LYS A 80 5.71 -16.32 0.77
#